data_AF-A0A419AUH3-F1
#
_entry.id   AF-A0A419AUH3-F1
#
_cell.length_a   1.000
_cell.length_b   1.000
_cell.length_c   1.000
_cell.angle_alpha   90.00
_cell.angle_beta   90.00
_cell.angle_gamma   90.00
#
_symmetry.space_group_name_H-M   'P 1'
#
loop_
_entity.id
_entity.type
_entity.pdbx_description
1 polymer ?
#
loop_
_entity_poly.entity_id
_entity_poly.type
_entity_poly.pdbx_seq_one_letter_code
_entity_poly.pdbx_strand_id
1 'polypeptide(L)'
;MSAFDYVNQHYGVNACVGRRVIAYGEPGTIVRDFGNYIGIVLDSDPHAAPECYHPTDSIEYGDVIDYTPPKINARQAKAKRNWQEYLDADYGHRDFAEWLGINTPRVDYDSSRGEWRMYRYGDYRDSSIYGEWCKTKKAAKASYKEALKKYRAA
;
A
#
# COMPACT_ATOMS: atom_id res chain seq x y z
N MET A 1 -1.54 14.39 -30.24
CA MET A 1 -0.89 13.08 -30.22
C MET A 1 -1.71 12.18 -29.31
N SER A 2 -2.22 11.09 -29.86
CA SER A 2 -2.90 10.05 -29.10
C SER A 2 -1.89 9.31 -28.21
N ALA A 3 -2.37 8.65 -27.16
CA ALA A 3 -1.51 7.82 -26.32
C ALA A 3 -0.83 6.75 -27.20
N PHE A 4 0.47 6.51 -26.97
CA PHE A 4 1.32 5.58 -27.71
C PHE A 4 1.68 5.99 -29.16
N ASP A 5 1.30 7.18 -29.64
CA ASP A 5 1.67 7.65 -30.99
C ASP A 5 3.18 7.55 -31.24
N TYR A 6 3.97 8.03 -30.27
CA TYR A 6 5.43 8.00 -30.37
C TYR A 6 5.95 6.56 -30.42
N VAL A 7 5.48 5.69 -29.51
CA VAL A 7 5.91 4.29 -29.43
C VAL A 7 5.60 3.56 -30.74
N ASN A 8 4.39 3.73 -31.26
CA ASN A 8 3.93 3.07 -32.47
C ASN A 8 4.70 3.54 -33.70
N GLN A 9 5.00 4.84 -33.80
CA GLN A 9 5.76 5.39 -34.92
C GLN A 9 7.26 5.07 -34.84
N HIS A 10 7.85 5.14 -33.64
CA HIS A 10 9.28 4.98 -33.44
C HIS A 10 9.72 3.51 -33.47
N TYR A 11 8.96 2.63 -32.82
CA TYR A 11 9.30 1.20 -32.71
C TYR A 11 8.52 0.32 -33.70
N GLY A 12 7.54 0.87 -34.44
CA GLY A 12 6.73 0.11 -35.38
C GLY A 12 5.83 -0.93 -34.72
N VAL A 13 5.51 -0.75 -33.44
CA VAL A 13 4.64 -1.66 -32.68
C VAL A 13 3.18 -1.20 -32.73
N ASN A 14 2.29 -2.05 -32.23
CA ASN A 14 0.87 -1.74 -32.11
C ASN A 14 0.51 -1.67 -30.62
N ALA A 15 1.00 -0.66 -29.89
CA ALA A 15 0.67 -0.43 -28.50
C ALA A 15 -0.61 0.39 -28.36
N CYS A 16 -1.53 -0.07 -27.52
CA CYS A 16 -2.73 0.68 -27.13
C CYS A 16 -3.23 0.22 -25.75
N VAL A 17 -4.00 1.07 -25.06
CA VAL A 17 -4.65 0.69 -23.79
C VAL A 17 -5.57 -0.51 -24.02
N GLY A 18 -5.49 -1.50 -23.14
CA GLY A 18 -6.29 -2.72 -23.20
C GLY A 18 -5.70 -3.82 -24.09
N ARG A 19 -4.56 -3.61 -24.74
CA ARG A 19 -3.90 -4.69 -25.47
C ARG A 19 -3.24 -5.69 -24.53
N ARG A 20 -3.56 -6.97 -24.73
CA ARG A 20 -2.93 -8.11 -24.07
C ARG A 20 -1.52 -8.30 -24.60
N VAL A 21 -0.63 -8.62 -23.68
CA VAL A 21 0.78 -8.86 -23.99
C VAL A 21 1.33 -10.02 -23.16
N ILE A 22 2.38 -10.66 -23.65
CA ILE A 22 3.25 -11.53 -22.85
C ILE A 22 4.57 -10.78 -22.70
N ALA A 23 4.87 -10.32 -21.49
CA ALA A 23 6.08 -9.58 -21.16
C ALA A 23 7.05 -10.49 -20.39
N TYR A 24 8.22 -10.77 -20.97
CA TYR A 24 9.21 -11.69 -20.39
C TYR A 24 8.63 -13.06 -19.97
N GLY A 25 7.65 -13.57 -20.72
CA GLY A 25 6.97 -14.84 -20.43
C GLY A 25 5.78 -14.74 -19.47
N GLU A 26 5.49 -13.55 -18.92
CA GLU A 26 4.35 -13.31 -18.05
C GLU A 26 3.20 -12.58 -18.78
N PRO A 27 1.95 -13.05 -18.68
CA PRO A 27 0.82 -12.39 -19.30
C PRO A 27 0.46 -11.08 -18.58
N GLY A 28 0.11 -10.05 -19.35
CA GLY A 28 -0.29 -8.75 -18.83
C GLY A 28 -1.11 -7.93 -19.82
N THR A 29 -1.44 -6.70 -19.43
CA THR A 29 -2.22 -5.75 -20.22
C THR A 29 -1.52 -4.39 -20.26
N ILE A 30 -1.46 -3.77 -21.44
CA ILE A 30 -1.01 -2.39 -21.59
C ILE A 30 -2.09 -1.45 -21.05
N VAL A 31 -1.73 -0.58 -20.11
CA VAL A 31 -2.70 0.30 -19.43
C VAL A 31 -2.29 1.76 -19.44
N ARG A 32 -1.02 2.08 -19.71
CA ARG A 32 -0.50 3.45 -19.66
C ARG A 32 0.64 3.68 -20.64
N ASP A 33 0.74 4.90 -21.16
CA ASP A 33 1.85 5.38 -21.98
C ASP A 33 2.92 6.04 -21.09
N PHE A 34 4.19 5.65 -21.29
CA PHE A 34 5.37 6.19 -20.62
C PHE A 34 6.39 6.79 -21.62
N GLY A 35 5.95 7.18 -22.82
CA GLY A 35 6.79 7.84 -23.82
C GLY A 35 7.62 6.84 -24.63
N ASN A 36 8.87 6.59 -24.25
CA ASN A 36 9.69 5.53 -24.91
C ASN A 36 9.31 4.11 -24.43
N TYR A 37 8.49 4.01 -23.37
CA TYR A 37 8.13 2.76 -22.70
C TYR A 37 6.62 2.57 -22.69
N ILE A 38 6.18 1.32 -22.59
CA ILE A 38 4.79 0.94 -22.38
C ILE A 38 4.57 0.53 -20.93
N GLY A 39 3.46 0.97 -20.35
CA GLY A 39 3.05 0.62 -18.99
C GLY A 39 2.19 -0.63 -18.98
N ILE A 40 2.75 -1.75 -18.52
CA ILE A 40 2.05 -3.04 -18.46
C ILE A 40 1.70 -3.35 -17.00
N VAL A 41 0.49 -3.86 -16.79
CA VAL A 41 0.08 -4.51 -15.53
C VAL A 41 0.02 -6.01 -15.78
N LEU A 42 0.78 -6.76 -15.01
CA LEU A 42 0.81 -8.22 -15.08
C LEU A 42 -0.44 -8.82 -14.42
N ASP A 43 -0.87 -9.97 -14.92
CA ASP A 43 -2.03 -10.68 -14.37
C ASP A 43 -1.74 -11.29 -12.99
N SER A 44 -0.46 -11.49 -12.66
CA SER A 44 0.00 -11.97 -11.36
C SER A 44 -0.29 -10.97 -10.23
N ASP A 45 -0.20 -9.67 -10.52
CA ASP A 45 -0.60 -8.58 -9.61
C ASP A 45 -1.41 -7.50 -10.35
N PRO A 46 -2.72 -7.71 -10.55
CA PRO A 46 -3.57 -6.78 -11.29
C PRO A 46 -3.79 -5.43 -10.58
N HIS A 47 -3.36 -5.31 -9.32
CA HIS A 47 -3.50 -4.09 -8.52
C HIS A 47 -2.16 -3.32 -8.39
N ALA A 48 -1.08 -3.86 -8.95
CA ALA A 48 0.21 -3.20 -9.04
C ALA A 48 0.10 -1.86 -9.77
N ALA A 49 1.08 -0.98 -9.53
CA ALA A 49 1.28 0.14 -10.44
C ALA A 49 1.76 -0.41 -11.80
N PRO A 50 1.39 0.22 -12.94
CA PRO A 50 1.91 -0.20 -14.23
C PRO A 50 3.43 -0.01 -14.26
N GLU A 51 4.16 -1.07 -14.57
CA GLU A 51 5.62 -1.04 -14.68
C GLU A 51 6.05 -0.66 -16.11
N CYS A 52 7.26 -0.09 -16.22
CA CYS A 52 7.81 0.35 -17.51
C CYS A 52 8.47 -0.82 -18.24
N TYR A 53 7.97 -1.15 -19.42
CA TYR A 53 8.56 -2.15 -20.32
C TYR A 53 8.98 -1.52 -21.63
N HIS A 54 10.12 -1.98 -22.16
CA HIS A 54 10.57 -1.51 -23.48
C HIS A 54 9.68 -2.16 -24.56
N PRO A 55 9.15 -1.39 -25.54
CA PRO A 55 8.13 -1.90 -26.47
C PRO A 55 8.58 -3.07 -27.34
N THR A 56 9.89 -3.24 -27.52
CA THR A 56 10.48 -4.29 -28.38
C THR A 56 11.25 -5.35 -27.61
N ASP A 57 11.38 -5.24 -26.28
CA ASP A 57 12.18 -6.20 -25.50
C ASP A 57 11.29 -7.30 -24.92
N SER A 58 11.32 -8.47 -25.55
CA SER A 58 10.63 -9.67 -25.07
C SER A 58 9.13 -9.44 -24.79
N ILE A 59 8.47 -8.65 -25.64
CA ILE A 59 7.04 -8.37 -25.61
C ILE A 59 6.36 -9.01 -26.80
N GLU A 60 5.39 -9.89 -26.53
CA GLU A 60 4.49 -10.42 -27.55
C GLU A 60 3.16 -9.68 -27.47
N TYR A 61 2.70 -9.12 -28.59
CA TYR A 61 1.44 -8.36 -28.65
C TYR A 61 0.29 -9.25 -29.11
N GLY A 62 -0.79 -9.27 -28.34
CA GLY A 62 -2.00 -10.03 -28.64
C GLY A 62 -3.23 -9.14 -28.87
N ASP A 63 -4.38 -9.69 -28.48
CA ASP A 63 -5.68 -9.08 -28.71
C ASP A 63 -5.93 -7.85 -27.84
N VAL A 64 -6.85 -6.99 -28.30
CA VAL A 64 -7.31 -5.83 -27.52
C VAL A 64 -8.54 -6.25 -26.73
N ILE A 65 -8.49 -6.05 -25.42
CA ILE A 65 -9.61 -6.24 -24.50
C ILE A 65 -10.11 -4.89 -24.00
N ASP A 66 -11.38 -4.85 -23.58
CA ASP A 66 -11.92 -3.70 -22.86
C ASP A 66 -11.34 -3.69 -21.44
N TYR A 67 -10.27 -2.90 -21.23
CA TYR A 67 -9.62 -2.78 -19.94
C TYR A 67 -10.36 -1.79 -19.06
N THR A 68 -10.95 -2.30 -17.98
CA THR A 68 -11.44 -1.47 -16.89
C THR A 68 -10.42 -1.51 -15.74
N PRO A 69 -9.83 -0.37 -15.35
CA PRO A 69 -8.96 -0.31 -14.18
C PRO A 69 -9.65 -0.89 -12.95
N PRO A 70 -8.94 -1.63 -12.07
CA PRO A 70 -9.53 -2.11 -10.84
C PRO A 70 -10.14 -0.96 -10.03
N LYS A 71 -11.42 -1.10 -9.69
CA LYS A 71 -12.12 -0.10 -8.86
C LYS A 71 -11.59 -0.14 -7.44
N ILE A 72 -10.54 0.63 -7.16
CA ILE A 72 -10.09 0.89 -5.80
C ILE A 72 -10.99 1.94 -5.16
N ASN A 73 -11.41 1.71 -3.92
CA ASN A 73 -12.14 2.74 -3.19
C ASN A 73 -11.18 3.85 -2.71
N ALA A 74 -11.74 5.01 -2.36
CA ALA A 74 -10.94 6.17 -1.91
C ALA A 74 -10.03 5.85 -0.71
N ARG A 75 -10.45 4.94 0.17
CA ARG A 75 -9.65 4.50 1.33
C ARG A 75 -8.44 3.70 0.90
N GLN A 76 -8.59 2.78 -0.04
CA GLN A 76 -7.51 1.98 -0.62
C GLN A 76 -6.54 2.86 -1.39
N ALA A 77 -7.04 3.81 -2.19
CA ALA A 77 -6.22 4.78 -2.90
C ALA A 77 -5.35 5.61 -1.94
N LYS A 78 -5.95 6.11 -0.84
CA LYS A 78 -5.22 6.83 0.21
C LYS A 78 -4.16 5.94 0.87
N ALA A 79 -4.48 4.69 1.18
CA ALA A 79 -3.53 3.76 1.79
C ALA A 79 -2.33 3.48 0.88
N LYS A 80 -2.56 3.25 -0.42
CA LYS A 80 -1.50 3.05 -1.42
C LYS A 80 -0.60 4.28 -1.54
N ARG A 81 -1.19 5.49 -1.58
CA ARG A 81 -0.43 6.74 -1.63
C ARG A 81 0.44 6.93 -0.39
N ASN A 82 -0.13 6.77 0.81
CA ASN A 82 0.61 6.91 2.06
C ASN A 82 1.79 5.92 2.16
N TRP A 83 1.61 4.69 1.65
CA TRP A 83 2.67 3.69 1.62
C TRP A 83 3.79 4.07 0.64
N GLN A 84 3.44 4.51 -0.57
CA GLN A 84 4.45 4.96 -1.54
C GLN A 84 5.23 6.17 -1.00
N GLU A 85 4.54 7.17 -0.44
CA GLU A 85 5.19 8.34 0.17
C GLU A 85 6.13 7.93 1.32
N TYR A 86 5.80 6.89 2.10
CA TYR A 86 6.68 6.35 3.14
C TYR A 86 7.93 5.67 2.56
N LEU A 87 7.79 4.93 1.45
CA LEU A 87 8.93 4.29 0.77
C LEU A 87 9.84 5.30 0.08
N ASP A 88 9.25 6.35 -0.50
CA ASP A 88 9.97 7.43 -1.16
C ASP A 88 10.60 8.40 -0.14
N ALA A 89 10.15 8.39 1.12
CA ALA A 89 10.69 9.22 2.17
C ALA A 89 12.06 8.73 2.63
N ASP A 90 13.10 9.48 2.26
CA ASP A 90 14.50 9.20 2.61
C ASP A 90 14.85 9.58 4.07
N TYR A 91 13.85 9.83 4.93
CA TYR A 91 14.03 10.30 6.31
C TYR A 91 13.48 9.30 7.35
N GLY A 92 14.29 9.04 8.38
CA GLY A 92 14.15 7.95 9.34
C GLY A 92 13.01 8.07 10.35
N HIS A 93 11.76 7.94 9.89
CA HIS A 93 10.69 7.46 10.76
C HIS A 93 11.00 6.03 11.22
N ARG A 94 10.70 5.71 12.49
CA ARG A 94 11.07 4.39 13.05
C ARG A 94 10.17 3.28 12.53
N ASP A 95 8.91 3.59 12.20
CA ASP A 95 7.96 2.66 11.60
C ASP A 95 6.82 3.37 10.84
N PHE A 96 6.09 2.60 10.03
CA PHE A 96 4.97 3.10 9.22
C PHE A 96 3.77 3.60 10.06
N ALA A 97 3.59 3.13 11.29
CA ALA A 97 2.49 3.62 12.12
C ALA A 97 2.76 5.06 12.59
N GLU A 98 4.01 5.40 12.91
CA GLU A 98 4.45 6.76 13.17
C GLU A 98 4.23 7.67 11.96
N TRP A 99 4.56 7.22 10.74
CA TRP A 99 4.28 7.94 9.49
C TRP A 99 2.80 8.28 9.31
N LEU A 100 1.91 7.35 9.67
CA LEU A 100 0.47 7.56 9.64
C LEU A 100 -0.06 8.45 10.79
N GLY A 101 0.81 8.91 11.70
CA GLY A 101 0.42 9.64 12.91
C GLY A 101 -0.37 8.78 13.91
N ILE A 102 -0.22 7.45 13.84
CA ILE A 102 -0.93 6.53 14.72
C ILE A 102 -0.12 6.36 16.00
N ASN A 103 -0.71 6.77 17.12
CA ASN A 103 -0.15 6.52 18.45
C ASN A 103 -0.33 5.05 18.86
N THR A 104 0.69 4.24 18.55
CA THR A 104 0.70 2.78 18.71
C THR A 104 0.82 2.38 20.20
N PRO A 105 -0.04 1.46 20.69
CA PRO A 105 0.08 0.98 22.07
C PRO A 105 1.30 0.08 22.25
N ARG A 106 1.96 0.22 23.40
CA ARG A 106 3.05 -0.62 23.88
C ARG A 106 2.55 -1.68 24.85
N VAL A 107 3.37 -2.71 25.07
CA VAL A 107 3.09 -3.79 26.03
C VAL A 107 4.19 -3.81 27.08
N ASP A 108 3.80 -3.71 28.35
CA ASP A 108 4.68 -3.98 29.48
C ASP A 108 4.45 -5.40 29.99
N TYR A 109 5.50 -5.99 30.56
CA TYR A 109 5.46 -7.27 31.27
C TYR A 109 6.05 -7.11 32.67
N ASP A 110 5.28 -7.50 33.67
CA ASP A 110 5.72 -7.59 35.06
C ASP A 110 6.10 -9.03 35.36
N SER A 111 7.41 -9.28 35.46
CA SER A 111 7.96 -10.61 35.75
C SER A 111 7.66 -11.10 37.16
N SER A 112 7.37 -10.21 38.11
CA SER A 112 7.04 -10.59 39.50
C SER A 112 5.62 -11.12 39.63
N ARG A 113 4.68 -10.57 38.85
CA ARG A 113 3.26 -10.95 38.85
C ARG A 113 2.87 -11.89 37.71
N GLY A 114 3.74 -12.05 36.72
CA GLY A 114 3.46 -12.76 35.48
C GLY A 114 2.34 -12.09 34.69
N GLU A 115 2.29 -10.75 34.71
CA GLU A 115 1.19 -9.95 34.18
C GLU A 115 1.64 -9.05 33.04
N TRP A 116 0.69 -8.74 32.16
CA TRP A 116 0.87 -7.90 30.99
C TRP A 116 -0.01 -6.68 31.13
N ARG A 117 0.46 -5.53 30.65
CA ARG A 117 -0.34 -4.32 30.53
C ARG A 117 -0.12 -3.69 29.16
N MET A 118 -1.20 -3.22 28.53
CA MET A 118 -1.11 -2.40 27.33
C MET A 118 -1.37 -0.94 27.65
N TYR A 119 -0.63 -0.04 27.02
CA TYR A 119 -0.74 1.39 27.26
C TYR A 119 -0.25 2.19 26.05
N ARG A 120 -0.60 3.47 25.98
CA ARG A 120 0.02 4.44 25.07
C ARG A 120 0.37 5.70 25.85
N TYR A 121 1.51 6.29 25.51
CA TYR A 121 1.85 7.61 26.04
C TYR A 121 0.98 8.66 25.37
N GLY A 122 0.46 9.59 26.16
CA GLY A 122 -0.09 10.83 25.65
C GLY A 122 1.03 11.68 25.06
N ASP A 123 0.68 12.55 24.11
CA ASP A 123 1.58 13.63 23.71
C ASP A 123 1.35 14.86 24.62
N TYR A 124 1.77 16.04 24.21
CA TYR A 124 1.55 17.28 24.96
C TYR A 124 0.09 17.75 24.98
N ARG A 125 -0.78 17.14 24.17
CA ARG A 125 -2.22 17.46 24.05
C ARG A 125 -3.10 16.38 24.66
N ASP A 126 -2.63 15.14 24.68
CA ASP A 126 -3.39 13.97 25.11
C ASP A 126 -2.89 13.41 26.45
N SER A 127 -3.81 12.81 27.23
CA SER A 127 -3.42 12.03 28.41
C SER A 127 -2.91 10.64 28.03
N SER A 128 -1.94 10.13 28.79
CA SER A 128 -1.50 8.74 28.70
C SER A 128 -2.64 7.79 29.10
N ILE A 129 -2.82 6.72 28.31
CA ILE A 129 -3.90 5.75 28.53
C ILE A 129 -3.28 4.42 28.89
N TYR A 130 -3.65 3.90 30.04
CA TYR A 130 -3.22 2.61 30.54
C TYR A 130 -4.42 1.67 30.62
N GLY A 131 -4.25 0.44 30.16
CA GLY A 131 -5.10 -0.67 30.55
C GLY A 131 -4.69 -1.22 31.92
N GLU A 132 -5.46 -2.18 32.42
CA GLU A 132 -5.17 -2.92 33.63
C GLU A 132 -4.07 -3.96 33.39
N TRP A 133 -3.37 -4.31 34.47
CA TRP A 133 -2.48 -5.47 34.50
C TRP A 133 -3.32 -6.75 34.46
N CYS A 134 -2.95 -7.69 33.58
CA CYS A 134 -3.71 -8.91 33.33
C CYS A 134 -2.79 -10.11 33.12
N LYS A 135 -3.23 -11.31 33.50
CA LYS A 135 -2.46 -12.56 33.33
C LYS A 135 -2.12 -12.91 31.88
N THR A 136 -2.84 -12.37 30.89
CA THR A 136 -2.58 -12.63 29.47
C THR A 136 -2.54 -11.35 28.65
N LYS A 137 -1.74 -11.35 27.57
CA LYS A 137 -1.69 -10.25 26.59
C LYS A 137 -3.07 -9.96 25.97
N LYS A 138 -3.91 -10.99 25.78
CA LYS A 138 -5.26 -10.84 25.22
C LYS A 138 -6.17 -10.06 26.17
N ALA A 139 -6.15 -10.40 27.46
CA ALA A 139 -6.90 -9.68 28.48
C ALA A 139 -6.40 -8.24 28.66
N ALA A 140 -5.07 -8.03 28.68
CA ALA A 140 -4.47 -6.70 28.73
C ALA A 140 -4.90 -5.82 27.53
N LYS A 141 -4.94 -6.40 26.32
CA LYS A 141 -5.43 -5.71 25.12
C LYS A 141 -6.91 -5.33 25.22
N ALA A 142 -7.74 -6.20 25.78
CA ALA A 142 -9.17 -5.92 25.98
C ALA A 142 -9.35 -4.75 26.95
N SER A 143 -8.69 -4.81 28.12
CA SER A 143 -8.73 -3.76 29.12
C SER A 143 -8.25 -2.40 28.56
N TYR A 144 -7.14 -2.39 27.81
CA TYR A 144 -6.66 -1.18 27.14
C TYR A 144 -7.68 -0.60 26.15
N LYS A 145 -8.36 -1.45 25.36
CA LYS A 145 -9.40 -0.97 24.42
C LYS A 145 -10.58 -0.34 25.14
N GLU A 146 -10.96 -0.86 26.31
CA GLU A 146 -12.01 -0.26 27.14
C GLU A 146 -11.58 1.09 27.69
N ALA A 147 -10.35 1.21 28.22
CA ALA A 147 -9.77 2.47 28.66
C ALA A 147 -9.72 3.51 27.52
N LEU A 148 -9.30 3.10 26.33
CA LEU A 148 -9.25 3.96 25.14
C LEU A 148 -10.66 4.40 24.70
N LYS A 149 -11.66 3.52 24.78
CA LYS A 149 -13.05 3.85 24.47
C LYS A 149 -13.59 4.89 25.46
N LYS A 150 -13.30 4.74 26.75
CA LYS A 150 -13.68 5.71 27.79
C LYS A 150 -13.03 7.08 27.52
N TYR A 151 -11.73 7.10 27.24
CA TYR A 151 -11.02 8.34 26.90
C TYR A 151 -11.63 9.08 25.70
N ARG A 152 -11.98 8.36 24.63
CA ARG A 152 -12.60 8.95 23.43
C ARG A 152 -14.04 9.42 23.63
N ALA A 153 -14.69 8.98 24.71
CA ALA A 153 -16.06 9.35 25.04
C ALA A 153 -16.15 10.48 26.08
N ALA A 154 -15.01 10.86 26.67
CA ALA A 154 -14.86 12.00 27.56
C ALA A 154 -14.52 13.26 26.75
#